data_AF-E3CDV5-F1
#
_entry.id   AF-E3CDV5-F1
#
_cell.length_a   1.000
_cell.length_b   1.000
_cell.length_c   1.000
_cell.angle_alpha   90.00
_cell.angle_beta   90.00
_cell.angle_gamma   90.00
#
_symmetry.space_group_name_H-M   'P 1'
#
loop_
_entity.id
_entity.type
_entity.pdbx_description
1 polymer ?
#
loop_
_entity_poly.entity_id
_entity_poly.type
_entity_poly.pdbx_seq_one_letter_code
_entity_poly.pdbx_strand_id
1 'polypeptide(L)' 'MVALDHSLYLDTEDYELEIEVETAEQEENFHQFMTEHGIVYKAAKNKIARLAERL' A
#
# COMPACT_ATOMS: atom_id res chain seq x y z
N MET A 1 -11.97 5.07 -1.67
CA MET A 1 -11.62 4.22 -2.84
C MET A 1 -10.66 3.12 -2.37
N VAL A 2 -10.70 1.90 -2.92
CA VAL A 2 -9.69 0.86 -2.64
C VAL A 2 -8.95 0.54 -3.94
N ALA A 3 -7.63 0.49 -3.89
CA ALA A 3 -6.77 0.16 -5.03
C ALA A 3 -5.78 -0.94 -4.67
N LEU A 4 -5.60 -1.90 -5.58
CA LEU A 4 -4.54 -2.88 -5.51
C LEU A 4 -3.62 -2.64 -6.69
N ASP A 5 -2.46 -2.07 -6.41
CA ASP A 5 -1.52 -1.64 -7.42
C ASP A 5 -0.40 -2.67 -7.57
N HIS A 6 -0.11 -3.00 -8.83
CA HIS A 6 1.07 -3.75 -9.21
C HIS A 6 1.99 -2.78 -9.97
N SER A 7 3.13 -2.45 -9.37
CA SER A 7 4.09 -1.51 -9.94
C SER A 7 5.33 -2.26 -10.42
N LEU A 8 5.70 -2.06 -11.68
CA LEU A 8 6.94 -2.57 -12.26
C LEU A 8 7.90 -1.39 -12.48
N TYR A 9 9.13 -1.51 -11.99
CA TYR A 9 10.16 -0.50 -12.17
C TYR A 9 11.52 -1.17 -12.34
N LEU A 10 12.18 -0.89 -13.48
CA LEU A 10 13.41 -1.56 -13.89
C LEU A 10 13.25 -3.09 -13.84
N ASP A 11 14.05 -3.77 -13.02
CA ASP A 11 14.06 -5.23 -12.85
C ASP A 11 13.35 -5.70 -11.57
N THR A 12 12.50 -4.87 -10.96
CA THR A 12 11.78 -5.20 -9.72
C THR A 12 10.31 -4.86 -9.85
N GLU A 13 9.50 -5.54 -9.06
CA GLU A 13 8.07 -5.26 -8.90
C GLU A 13 7.71 -5.14 -7.43
N ASP A 14 6.65 -4.38 -7.14
CA ASP A 14 5.99 -4.42 -5.85
C ASP A 14 4.47 -4.36 -5.98
N TYR A 15 3.83 -4.73 -4.87
CA TYR A 15 2.38 -4.75 -4.72
C TYR A 15 2.00 -3.83 -3.57
N GLU A 16 0.97 -3.02 -3.76
CA GLU A 16 0.48 -2.08 -2.77
C GLU A 16 -1.04 -2.16 -2.67
N LEU A 17 -1.55 -2.16 -1.43
CA LEU A 17 -2.96 -2.06 -1.14
C LEU A 17 -3.20 -0.67 -0.54
N GLU A 18 -3.90 0.18 -1.29
CA GLU A 18 -4.19 1.56 -0.89
C GLU A 18 -5.68 1.73 -0.64
N ILE A 19 -6.02 2.52 0.38
CA ILE A 19 -7.39 2.96 0.63
C ILE A 19 -7.39 4.48 0.83
N GLU A 20 -8.27 5.17 0.12
CA GLU A 20 -8.61 6.55 0.43
C GLU A 20 -9.68 6.55 1.52
N VAL A 21 -9.30 7.09 2.68
CA VAL A 21 -10.14 7.26 3.87
C VAL A 21 -10.46 8.73 4.08
N GLU A 22 -11.68 9.02 4.50
CA GLU A 22 -12.16 10.35 4.88
C GLU A 22 -12.29 10.48 6.41
N THR A 23 -12.36 9.36 7.13
CA THR A 23 -12.50 9.31 8.59
C THR A 23 -11.53 8.31 9.22
N ALA A 24 -11.20 8.53 10.50
CA ALA A 24 -10.35 7.61 11.27
C ALA A 24 -10.96 6.20 11.42
N GLU A 25 -12.29 6.10 11.47
CA GLU A 25 -13.00 4.81 11.52
C GLU A 25 -12.74 3.97 10.25
N GLN A 26 -12.63 4.61 9.08
CA GLN A 26 -12.32 3.91 7.83
C GLN A 26 -10.88 3.39 7.81
N GLU A 27 -9.94 4.10 8.45
CA GLU A 27 -8.56 3.65 8.65
C GLU A 27 -8.50 2.45 9.61
N GLU A 28 -9.24 2.49 10.72
CA GLU A 28 -9.34 1.36 11.65
C GLU A 28 -9.90 0.10 10.98
N ASN A 29 -10.98 0.26 10.19
CA ASN A 29 -11.56 -0.83 9.41
C ASN A 29 -10.57 -1.43 8.41
N PHE A 30 -9.68 -0.60 7.82
CA PHE A 30 -8.63 -1.07 6.94
C PHE A 30 -7.56 -1.89 7.67
N HIS A 31 -7.12 -1.43 8.85
CA HIS A 31 -6.20 -2.20 9.69
C HIS A 31 -6.80 -3.53 10.15
N GLN A 32 -8.09 -3.54 10.48
CA GLN A 32 -8.82 -4.76 10.82
C GLN A 32 -8.86 -5.73 9.63
N PHE A 33 -9.23 -5.25 8.43
CA PHE A 33 -9.22 -6.04 7.21
C PHE A 33 -7.85 -6.68 6.94
N MET A 34 -6.77 -5.91 7.06
CA MET A 34 -5.42 -6.46 6.88
C MET A 34 -5.10 -7.56 7.90
N THR A 35 -5.47 -7.35 9.16
CA THR A 35 -5.24 -8.33 10.23
C THR A 35 -6.02 -9.63 9.98
N GLU A 36 -7.28 -9.53 9.58
CA GLU A 36 -8.15 -10.69 9.29
C GLU A 36 -7.64 -11.53 8.12
N HIS A 37 -7.02 -10.89 7.13
CA HIS A 37 -6.45 -11.57 5.96
C HIS A 37 -4.97 -11.94 6.12
N GLY A 38 -4.38 -11.72 7.30
CA GLY A 38 -2.98 -12.03 7.57
C GLY A 38 -1.99 -11.16 6.78
N ILE A 39 -2.41 -9.97 6.35
CA ILE A 39 -1.59 -9.00 5.63
C ILE A 39 -0.82 -8.16 6.65
N VAL A 40 0.51 -8.22 6.58
CA VAL A 40 1.36 -7.41 7.47
C VAL A 40 1.40 -5.98 6.96
N TYR A 41 0.83 -5.05 7.72
CA TYR A 41 0.90 -3.63 7.39
C TYR A 41 2.33 -3.10 7.52
N LYS A 42 2.77 -2.38 6.49
CA LYS A 42 4.01 -1.61 6.49
C LYS A 42 3.75 -0.30 5.75
N ALA A 43 4.04 0.83 6.39
CA ALA A 43 3.94 2.12 5.71
C ALA A 43 4.85 2.13 4.46
N ALA A 44 4.24 2.29 3.30
CA ALA A 44 4.95 2.34 2.03
C ALA A 44 5.55 3.74 1.82
N LYS A 45 6.76 3.79 1.23
CA LYS A 45 7.28 5.04 0.66
C LYS A 45 6.49 5.33 -0.62
N ASN A 46 6.31 6.61 -0.96
CA ASN A 46 5.66 6.95 -2.21
C ASN A 46 6.39 6.32 -3.42
N LYS A 47 5.63 5.98 -4.47
CA LYS A 47 6.12 5.28 -5.67
C LYS A 47 7.33 5.95 -6.32
N ILE A 48 7.33 7.30 -6.37
CA ILE A 48 8.44 8.09 -6.96
C ILE A 48 9.73 7.93 -6.14
N ALA A 49 9.65 7.95 -4.81
CA ALA A 49 10.80 7.75 -3.94
C ALA A 49 11.34 6.31 -4.06
N ARG A 50 10.46 5.31 -4.18
CA ARG A 50 10.87 3.92 -4.41
C ARG A 50 11.61 3.75 -5.74
N LEU A 51 11.13 4.41 -6.80
CA LEU A 51 11.82 4.44 -8.09
C LEU A 51 13.18 5.14 -7.99
N ALA A 52 13.24 6.30 -7.34
CA ALA A 52 14.47 7.07 -7.18
C ALA A 52 15.56 6.31 -6.40
N GLU A 53 15.19 5.48 -5.41
CA GLU A 53 16.13 4.62 -4.68
C GLU A 53 16.71 3.47 -5.52
N ARG A 54 16.17 3.23 -6.72
CA ARG A 54 16.62 2.17 -7.64
C ARG A 54 17.32 2.69 -8.90
N LEU A 55 17.34 4.01 -9.11
CA LEU A 55 18.12 4.69 -10.15
C LEU A 55 19.58 4.86 -9.71
#